data_AF-A0A450SCJ1-F1
#
_entry.id   AF-A0A450SCJ1-F1
#
_cell.length_a   1.000
_cell.length_b   1.000
_cell.length_c   1.000
_cell.angle_alpha   90.00
_cell.angle_beta   90.00
_cell.angle_gamma   90.00
#
_symmetry.space_group_name_H-M   'P 1'
#
loop_
_entity.id
_entity.type
_entity.pdbx_description
1 polymer ?
#
loop_
_entity_poly.entity_id
_entity_poly.type
_entity_poly.pdbx_seq_one_letter_code
_entity_poly.pdbx_strand_id
1 'polypeptide(L)'
;MTSQSLTNMEIIRLGSPNNPPVRVQPGKPFPLPVLPGEHWTTFRLIVDGEPHAVFQVETLDYPSLNPVIEADRNGILHVRIQGHKVLRFAPDAVPSIQPLKVDKSAKRVDIAWVIDATQAGLKSAQSEKKKETQPARTIWESHVTAMAELIDAMGSGTNSGREARTAVLGFADGASGASSGFFPDGVNEKGRRHSSNIAYLTKPERAFRPMDGGDLKKLAGEITRIDGNDYVDALGEALNACVGLAWNGDRRIVVVSGDSPGYSLAFPPPEAGVDTGHCRRDVDAAAMALHELGVEIVTAYLPMADIVNPPSRIAGLLAWTQEQYKRLASAKEYAFTVEAFTSEVVLQTLENAPEAIGRSSAI
;
A
#
# COMPACT_ATOMS: atom_id res chain seq x y z
N MET A 1 -31.91 27.90 -1.10
CA MET A 1 -30.56 27.61 -0.56
C MET A 1 -29.62 28.67 -1.11
N THR A 2 -29.09 29.53 -0.25
CA THR A 2 -28.11 30.57 -0.61
C THR A 2 -26.82 29.89 -1.05
N SER A 3 -26.40 30.16 -2.30
CA SER A 3 -25.08 29.83 -2.83
C SER A 3 -24.02 30.37 -1.88
N GLN A 4 -23.45 29.54 -1.02
CA GLN A 4 -22.24 29.90 -0.28
C GLN A 4 -21.15 30.16 -1.32
N SER A 5 -20.67 31.40 -1.32
CA SER A 5 -19.57 31.83 -2.17
C SER A 5 -18.32 31.06 -1.74
N LEU A 6 -17.88 30.08 -2.53
CA LEU A 6 -16.61 29.37 -2.38
C LEU A 6 -15.47 30.37 -2.62
N THR A 7 -15.10 31.14 -1.61
CA THR A 7 -14.20 32.30 -1.76
C THR A 7 -12.73 31.93 -1.63
N ASN A 8 -12.39 30.97 -0.76
CA ASN A 8 -11.01 30.57 -0.52
C ASN A 8 -10.82 29.09 -0.82
N MET A 9 -10.18 28.78 -1.94
CA MET A 9 -9.76 27.42 -2.26
C MET A 9 -8.26 27.32 -2.37
N GLU A 10 -7.70 26.29 -1.75
CA GLU A 10 -6.27 25.98 -1.77
C GLU A 10 -6.03 24.51 -2.08
N ILE A 11 -4.97 24.21 -2.82
CA ILE A 11 -4.50 22.85 -3.04
C ILE A 11 -3.16 22.66 -2.35
N ILE A 12 -3.10 21.63 -1.51
CA ILE A 12 -1.90 21.21 -0.79
C ILE A 12 -1.43 19.89 -1.38
N ARG A 13 -0.15 19.81 -1.75
CA ARG A 13 0.44 18.54 -2.17
C ARG A 13 0.84 17.72 -0.95
N LEU A 14 0.39 16.47 -0.86
CA LEU A 14 0.76 15.56 0.23
C LEU A 14 2.13 14.92 -0.06
N GLY A 15 2.87 14.57 1.01
CA GLY A 15 4.22 14.00 0.91
C GLY A 15 5.33 15.00 0.51
N SER A 16 5.02 16.30 0.50
CA SER A 16 5.99 17.36 0.24
C SER A 16 5.70 18.58 1.13
N PRO A 17 6.02 18.50 2.44
CA PRO A 17 5.61 19.51 3.44
C PRO A 17 6.20 20.90 3.18
N ASN A 18 7.26 20.99 2.37
CA ASN A 18 7.89 22.25 1.99
C ASN A 18 7.21 22.94 0.79
N ASN A 19 6.26 22.30 0.13
CA ASN A 19 5.52 22.93 -0.97
C ASN A 19 4.41 23.83 -0.42
N PRO A 20 4.39 25.13 -0.78
CA PRO A 20 3.35 26.03 -0.31
C PRO A 20 1.98 25.64 -0.91
N PRO A 21 0.88 25.87 -0.18
CA PRO A 21 -0.47 25.75 -0.75
C PRO A 21 -0.64 26.61 -2.00
N VAL A 22 -1.29 26.06 -3.03
CA VAL A 22 -1.61 26.78 -4.27
C VAL A 22 -3.04 27.30 -4.17
N ARG A 23 -3.22 28.62 -4.25
CA ARG A 23 -4.57 29.21 -4.32
C ARG A 23 -5.20 28.96 -5.68
N VAL A 24 -6.47 28.55 -5.68
CA VAL A 24 -7.18 28.13 -6.88
C VAL A 24 -8.56 28.76 -6.97
N GLN A 25 -9.12 28.81 -8.18
CA GLN A 25 -10.46 29.34 -8.46
C GLN A 25 -11.22 28.37 -9.37
N PRO A 26 -12.55 28.21 -9.21
CA PRO A 26 -13.33 27.31 -10.05
C PRO A 26 -13.28 27.77 -11.50
N GLY A 27 -13.21 26.81 -12.42
CA GLY A 27 -13.17 27.05 -13.87
C GLY A 27 -11.85 27.63 -14.40
N LYS A 28 -10.88 27.94 -13.53
CA LYS A 28 -9.56 28.43 -13.96
C LYS A 28 -8.51 27.32 -13.84
N PRO A 29 -7.72 27.07 -14.89
CA PRO A 29 -6.59 26.16 -14.79
C PRO A 29 -5.52 26.74 -13.86
N PHE A 30 -4.84 25.88 -13.12
CA PHE A 30 -3.73 26.26 -12.24
C PHE A 30 -2.58 25.26 -12.35
N PRO A 31 -1.31 25.72 -12.27
CA PRO A 31 -0.17 24.84 -12.40
C PRO A 31 0.02 24.02 -11.12
N LEU A 32 0.19 22.71 -11.27
CA LEU A 32 0.63 21.81 -10.21
C LEU A 32 1.97 21.17 -10.59
N PRO A 33 3.05 21.45 -9.84
CA PRO A 33 4.34 20.82 -10.11
C PRO A 33 4.28 19.32 -9.76
N VAL A 34 4.81 18.50 -10.66
CA VAL A 34 5.00 17.05 -10.47
C VAL A 34 6.46 16.81 -10.07
N LEU A 35 6.71 15.86 -9.15
CA LEU A 35 8.09 15.48 -8.85
C LEU A 35 8.59 14.46 -9.88
N PRO A 36 9.84 14.54 -10.34
CA PRO A 36 10.40 13.57 -11.29
C PRO A 36 10.26 12.12 -10.79
N GLY A 37 9.73 11.23 -11.63
CA GLY A 37 9.59 9.79 -11.35
C GLY A 37 8.36 9.41 -10.53
N GLU A 38 7.51 10.36 -10.13
CA GLU A 38 6.19 10.04 -9.60
C GLU A 38 5.25 9.70 -10.74
N HIS A 39 4.62 8.50 -10.74
CA HIS A 39 3.56 8.12 -11.69
C HIS A 39 2.18 8.67 -11.28
N TRP A 40 1.99 8.89 -9.98
CA TRP A 40 0.80 9.54 -9.40
C TRP A 40 1.24 10.70 -8.49
N THR A 41 0.39 11.67 -8.19
CA THR A 41 0.64 12.67 -7.13
C THR A 41 -0.64 12.94 -6.35
N THR A 42 -0.55 12.98 -5.02
CA THR A 42 -1.71 13.18 -4.13
C THR A 42 -1.84 14.65 -3.72
N PHE A 43 -3.05 15.20 -3.86
CA PHE A 43 -3.38 16.59 -3.56
C PHE A 43 -4.63 16.70 -2.70
N ARG A 44 -4.59 17.55 -1.68
CA ARG A 44 -5.74 17.91 -0.84
C ARG A 44 -6.30 19.26 -1.26
N LEU A 45 -7.59 19.31 -1.58
CA LEU A 45 -8.36 20.54 -1.77
C LEU A 45 -8.92 21.01 -0.43
N ILE A 46 -8.58 22.23 -0.05
CA ILE A 46 -9.09 22.96 1.11
C ILE A 46 -10.07 24.02 0.60
N VAL A 47 -11.25 24.12 1.20
CA VAL A 47 -12.27 25.13 0.93
C VAL A 47 -12.57 25.85 2.24
N ASP A 48 -12.35 27.16 2.28
CA ASP A 48 -12.59 28.03 3.44
C ASP A 48 -11.93 27.51 4.73
N GLY A 49 -10.74 26.92 4.60
CA GLY A 49 -9.96 26.36 5.72
C GLY A 49 -10.23 24.89 6.02
N GLU A 50 -11.25 24.30 5.43
CA GLU A 50 -11.67 22.92 5.69
C GLU A 50 -11.28 21.97 4.55
N PRO A 51 -10.79 20.74 4.85
CA PRO A 51 -10.57 19.72 3.83
C PRO A 51 -11.86 19.33 3.11
N HIS A 52 -11.89 19.52 1.79
CA HIS A 52 -13.08 19.25 0.98
C HIS A 52 -12.95 17.98 0.12
N ALA A 53 -11.77 17.74 -0.45
CA ALA A 53 -11.51 16.56 -1.24
C ALA A 53 -10.03 16.21 -1.21
N VAL A 54 -9.71 14.95 -1.42
CA VAL A 54 -8.37 14.55 -1.84
C VAL A 54 -8.47 13.84 -3.17
N PHE A 55 -7.49 14.08 -4.02
CA PHE A 55 -7.43 13.42 -5.29
C PHE A 55 -5.99 13.04 -5.62
N GLN A 56 -5.83 11.91 -6.31
CA GLN A 56 -4.58 11.52 -6.93
C GLN A 56 -4.68 11.77 -8.42
N VAL A 57 -3.59 12.29 -8.99
CA VAL A 57 -3.49 12.54 -10.42
C VAL A 57 -2.40 11.67 -10.99
N GLU A 58 -2.73 10.95 -12.06
CA GLU A 58 -1.74 10.27 -12.87
C GLU A 58 -0.89 11.30 -13.61
N THR A 59 0.41 11.30 -13.42
CA THR A 59 1.29 12.37 -13.90
C THR A 59 1.88 12.09 -15.27
N LEU A 60 2.02 10.81 -15.66
CA LEU A 60 2.60 10.35 -16.93
C LEU A 60 3.94 11.01 -17.29
N ASP A 61 4.81 11.24 -16.28
CA ASP A 61 6.10 11.95 -16.42
C ASP A 61 6.02 13.40 -16.90
N TYR A 62 4.83 14.03 -16.89
CA TYR A 62 4.70 15.45 -17.18
C TYR A 62 5.28 16.29 -16.03
N PRO A 63 6.08 17.33 -16.32
CA PRO A 63 6.71 18.16 -15.28
C PRO A 63 5.71 19.05 -14.54
N SER A 64 4.55 19.32 -15.14
CA SER A 64 3.51 20.16 -14.56
C SER A 64 2.15 19.74 -15.11
N LEU A 65 1.13 19.76 -14.26
CA LEU A 65 -0.26 19.50 -14.58
C LEU A 65 -1.05 20.82 -14.56
N ASN A 66 -2.12 20.90 -15.35
CA ASN A 66 -3.02 22.08 -15.37
C ASN A 66 -4.48 21.67 -15.05
N PRO A 67 -4.78 21.22 -13.82
CA PRO A 67 -6.15 20.99 -13.37
C PRO A 67 -7.06 22.19 -13.46
N VAL A 68 -8.34 21.89 -13.63
CA VAL A 68 -9.47 22.79 -13.46
C VAL A 68 -10.38 22.23 -12.37
N ILE A 69 -10.83 23.08 -11.45
CA ILE A 69 -11.87 22.72 -10.47
C ILE A 69 -13.23 23.08 -11.05
N GLU A 70 -14.14 22.12 -11.13
CA GLU A 70 -15.50 22.29 -11.66
C GLU A 70 -16.51 21.85 -10.60
N ALA A 71 -17.58 22.61 -10.39
CA ALA A 71 -18.69 22.18 -9.54
C ALA A 71 -19.74 21.45 -10.40
N ASP A 72 -20.25 20.31 -9.92
CA ASP A 72 -21.40 19.68 -10.57
C ASP A 72 -22.73 20.35 -10.17
N ARG A 73 -23.84 19.80 -10.69
CA ARG A 73 -25.20 20.31 -10.43
C ARG A 73 -25.61 20.23 -8.95
N ASN A 74 -24.94 19.41 -8.16
CA ASN A 74 -25.17 19.24 -6.73
C ASN A 74 -24.21 20.09 -5.88
N GLY A 75 -23.35 20.91 -6.51
CA GLY A 75 -22.37 21.74 -5.83
C GLY A 75 -21.12 20.98 -5.38
N ILE A 76 -20.94 19.74 -5.82
CA ILE A 76 -19.77 18.95 -5.49
C ILE A 76 -18.60 19.39 -6.39
N LEU A 77 -17.45 19.70 -5.78
CA LEU A 77 -16.25 20.13 -6.51
C LEU A 77 -15.46 18.94 -7.06
N HIS A 78 -15.20 18.95 -8.36
CA HIS A 78 -14.44 17.96 -9.12
C HIS A 78 -13.14 18.57 -9.61
N VAL A 79 -12.05 17.80 -9.57
CA VAL A 79 -10.79 18.19 -10.21
C VAL A 79 -10.69 17.45 -11.53
N ARG A 80 -10.61 18.20 -12.63
CA ARG A 80 -10.45 17.66 -13.98
C ARG A 80 -9.09 18.03 -14.53
N ILE A 81 -8.38 17.06 -15.08
CA ILE A 81 -7.09 17.26 -15.74
C ILE A 81 -7.18 16.61 -17.10
N GLN A 82 -7.03 17.39 -18.16
CA GLN A 82 -7.22 16.89 -19.52
C GLN A 82 -6.16 15.86 -19.88
N GLY A 83 -6.59 14.65 -20.24
CA GLY A 83 -5.69 13.57 -20.66
C GLY A 83 -5.05 12.80 -19.50
N HIS A 84 -5.44 13.07 -18.25
CA HIS A 84 -4.92 12.39 -17.07
C HIS A 84 -6.05 11.76 -16.26
N LYS A 85 -5.81 10.57 -15.70
CA LYS A 85 -6.73 9.95 -14.75
C LYS A 85 -6.66 10.68 -13.41
N VAL A 86 -7.81 11.07 -12.87
CA VAL A 86 -7.94 11.68 -11.54
C VAL A 86 -8.76 10.74 -10.67
N LEU A 87 -8.13 10.18 -9.63
CA LEU A 87 -8.79 9.40 -8.61
C LEU A 87 -9.24 10.34 -7.50
N ARG A 88 -10.53 10.40 -7.21
CA ARG A 88 -11.08 11.27 -6.15
C ARG A 88 -11.47 10.46 -4.93
N PHE A 89 -11.08 10.96 -3.77
CA PHE A 89 -11.49 10.51 -2.45
C PHE A 89 -12.23 11.68 -1.83
N ALA A 90 -13.57 11.61 -1.81
CA ALA A 90 -14.28 12.50 -0.91
C ALA A 90 -14.08 11.94 0.51
N PRO A 91 -13.76 12.76 1.52
CA PRO A 91 -13.63 12.29 2.90
C PRO A 91 -14.89 11.54 3.40
N ASP A 92 -16.04 11.81 2.80
CA ASP A 92 -17.32 11.12 3.09
C ASP A 92 -17.77 10.13 2.00
N ALA A 93 -17.02 9.98 0.90
CA ALA A 93 -17.38 9.03 -0.15
C ALA A 93 -16.89 7.65 0.26
N VAL A 94 -17.81 6.83 0.75
CA VAL A 94 -17.60 5.39 0.88
C VAL A 94 -17.23 4.85 -0.51
N PRO A 95 -16.05 4.22 -0.68
CA PRO A 95 -15.68 3.63 -1.96
C PRO A 95 -16.81 2.73 -2.47
N SER A 96 -17.17 2.85 -3.74
CA SER A 96 -18.19 1.99 -4.33
C SER A 96 -17.68 0.55 -4.26
N ILE A 97 -18.40 -0.29 -3.51
CA ILE A 97 -18.13 -1.71 -3.38
C ILE A 97 -18.59 -2.36 -4.67
N GLN A 98 -17.65 -2.78 -5.49
CA GLN A 98 -17.94 -3.54 -6.71
C GLN A 98 -17.45 -4.97 -6.53
N PRO A 99 -18.22 -5.97 -6.97
CA PRO A 99 -17.72 -7.32 -6.96
C PRO A 99 -16.50 -7.45 -7.88
N LEU A 100 -15.41 -7.96 -7.32
CA LEU A 100 -14.19 -8.30 -8.04
C LEU A 100 -14.40 -9.67 -8.69
N LYS A 101 -14.35 -9.73 -10.02
CA LYS A 101 -14.44 -11.00 -10.74
C LYS A 101 -13.14 -11.78 -10.57
N VAL A 102 -13.18 -12.80 -9.72
CA VAL A 102 -12.06 -13.70 -9.45
C VAL A 102 -12.24 -15.01 -10.20
N ASP A 103 -11.27 -15.38 -11.03
CA ASP A 103 -11.22 -16.72 -11.63
C ASP A 103 -10.58 -17.72 -10.65
N LYS A 104 -11.41 -18.37 -9.85
CA LYS A 104 -10.95 -19.43 -8.92
C LYS A 104 -10.43 -20.68 -9.64
N SER A 105 -10.78 -20.86 -10.92
CA SER A 105 -10.33 -21.96 -11.76
C SER A 105 -9.05 -21.64 -12.52
N ALA A 106 -8.50 -20.43 -12.33
CA ALA A 106 -7.28 -19.96 -12.98
C ALA A 106 -6.15 -20.99 -12.87
N LYS A 107 -5.53 -21.24 -14.03
CA LYS A 107 -4.32 -22.06 -14.13
C LYS A 107 -3.07 -21.24 -13.89
N ARG A 108 -3.10 -19.94 -14.18
CA ARG A 108 -1.95 -19.05 -13.95
C ARG A 108 -2.27 -18.09 -12.82
N VAL A 109 -1.45 -18.10 -11.79
CA VAL A 109 -1.65 -17.29 -10.59
C VAL A 109 -0.42 -16.42 -10.37
N ASP A 110 -0.64 -15.11 -10.26
CA ASP A 110 0.41 -14.17 -9.87
C ASP A 110 0.21 -13.76 -8.41
N ILE A 111 1.27 -13.81 -7.61
CA ILE A 111 1.24 -13.53 -6.18
C ILE A 111 2.32 -12.50 -5.84
N ALA A 112 1.92 -11.31 -5.42
CA ALA A 112 2.83 -10.30 -4.90
C ALA A 112 2.80 -10.33 -3.37
N TRP A 113 3.93 -10.60 -2.73
CA TRP A 113 4.06 -10.55 -1.28
C TRP A 113 4.68 -9.22 -0.86
N VAL A 114 3.89 -8.40 -0.18
CA VAL A 114 4.27 -7.09 0.35
C VAL A 114 4.55 -7.25 1.85
N ILE A 115 5.78 -6.96 2.25
CA ILE A 115 6.32 -7.20 3.59
C ILE A 115 6.69 -5.88 4.24
N ASP A 116 6.22 -5.69 5.46
CA ASP A 116 6.68 -4.63 6.34
C ASP A 116 8.10 -4.94 6.86
N ALA A 117 9.07 -4.16 6.38
CA ALA A 117 10.46 -4.32 6.75
C ALA A 117 10.81 -3.65 8.10
N THR A 118 9.86 -3.03 8.79
CA THR A 118 10.07 -2.47 10.13
C THR A 118 9.83 -3.48 11.26
N GLN A 119 9.22 -4.63 10.91
CA GLN A 119 8.84 -5.70 11.83
C GLN A 119 9.95 -6.09 12.80
N ALA A 120 9.59 -6.23 14.08
CA ALA A 120 10.52 -6.57 15.15
C ALA A 120 11.17 -7.96 15.00
N GLY A 121 10.56 -8.87 14.23
CA GLY A 121 11.07 -10.22 13.96
C GLY A 121 12.17 -10.29 12.89
N LEU A 122 12.42 -9.19 12.16
CA LEU A 122 13.45 -9.12 11.13
C LEU A 122 14.83 -8.82 11.71
N LYS A 123 15.86 -9.34 11.04
CA LYS A 123 17.26 -9.15 11.45
C LYS A 123 17.67 -7.68 11.36
N SER A 124 18.08 -7.07 12.46
CA SER A 124 18.59 -5.68 12.44
C SER A 124 19.83 -5.54 11.57
N ALA A 125 19.83 -4.56 10.65
CA ALA A 125 20.98 -4.26 9.79
C ALA A 125 22.23 -3.79 10.59
N GLN A 126 22.07 -3.27 11.80
CA GLN A 126 23.14 -2.65 12.58
C GLN A 126 23.71 -3.51 13.71
N SER A 127 23.32 -4.79 13.83
CA SER A 127 23.55 -5.49 15.09
C SER A 127 23.80 -7.00 14.97
N GLU A 128 25.03 -7.39 15.29
CA GLU A 128 25.36 -8.67 15.94
C GLU A 128 25.10 -8.64 17.47
N LYS A 129 24.56 -7.54 18.05
CA LYS A 129 24.59 -7.29 19.52
C LYS A 129 23.29 -6.88 20.23
N LYS A 130 22.23 -6.45 19.55
CA LYS A 130 20.88 -6.34 20.12
C LYS A 130 20.24 -7.73 20.09
N LYS A 131 19.88 -8.22 21.27
CA LYS A 131 19.02 -9.40 21.40
C LYS A 131 17.66 -9.06 20.80
N GLU A 132 17.40 -9.50 19.57
CA GLU A 132 16.04 -9.68 19.09
C GLU A 132 15.27 -10.52 20.12
N THR A 133 14.05 -10.09 20.43
CA THR A 133 13.16 -10.88 21.27
C THR A 133 12.81 -12.15 20.49
N GLN A 134 13.30 -13.29 20.99
CA GLN A 134 13.09 -14.62 20.40
C GLN A 134 11.63 -14.90 19.96
N PRO A 135 10.57 -14.44 20.67
CA PRO A 135 9.18 -14.62 20.22
C PRO A 135 8.85 -13.95 18.88
N ALA A 136 9.28 -12.70 18.65
CA ALA A 136 8.96 -11.97 17.42
C ALA A 136 9.60 -12.62 16.18
N ARG A 137 10.82 -13.14 16.36
CA ARG A 137 11.52 -13.88 15.31
C ARG A 137 10.85 -15.22 14.99
N THR A 138 10.39 -15.96 16.00
CA THR A 138 9.65 -17.21 15.78
C THR A 138 8.34 -16.98 15.02
N ILE A 139 7.62 -15.90 15.34
CA ILE A 139 6.39 -15.51 14.62
C ILE A 139 6.71 -15.21 13.15
N TRP A 140 7.75 -14.42 12.88
CA TRP A 140 8.20 -14.13 11.53
C TRP A 140 8.60 -15.39 10.75
N GLU A 141 9.44 -16.26 11.34
CA GLU A 141 9.89 -17.50 10.70
C GLU A 141 8.72 -18.47 10.42
N SER A 142 7.72 -18.51 11.31
CA SER A 142 6.48 -19.26 11.10
C SER A 142 5.66 -18.69 9.94
N HIS A 143 5.50 -17.36 9.88
CA HIS A 143 4.78 -16.69 8.79
C HIS A 143 5.45 -16.89 7.43
N VAL A 144 6.78 -16.76 7.36
CA VAL A 144 7.58 -17.06 6.14
C VAL A 144 7.35 -18.51 5.71
N THR A 145 7.28 -19.44 6.67
CA THR A 145 7.03 -20.86 6.38
C THR A 145 5.63 -21.08 5.81
N ALA A 146 4.60 -20.47 6.41
CA ALA A 146 3.23 -20.53 5.90
C ALA A 146 3.10 -19.92 4.50
N MET A 147 3.76 -18.79 4.25
CA MET A 147 3.81 -18.18 2.91
C MET A 147 4.49 -19.09 1.89
N ALA A 148 5.60 -19.73 2.24
CA ALA A 148 6.30 -20.66 1.37
C ALA A 148 5.44 -21.88 0.99
N GLU A 149 4.78 -22.48 1.99
CA GLU A 149 3.84 -23.58 1.78
C GLU A 149 2.64 -23.17 0.93
N LEU A 150 2.15 -21.94 1.12
CA LEU A 150 1.08 -21.37 0.29
C LEU A 150 1.51 -21.22 -1.17
N ILE A 151 2.71 -20.70 -1.43
CA ILE A 151 3.27 -20.61 -2.80
C ILE A 151 3.39 -22.01 -3.42
N ASP A 152 3.93 -22.97 -2.68
CA ASP A 152 4.05 -24.36 -3.14
C ASP A 152 2.67 -24.95 -3.45
N ALA A 153 1.70 -24.82 -2.56
CA ALA A 153 0.36 -25.35 -2.80
C ALA A 153 -0.34 -24.68 -4.00
N MET A 154 -0.07 -23.40 -4.26
CA MET A 154 -0.59 -22.69 -5.43
C MET A 154 0.15 -23.03 -6.74
N GLY A 155 1.44 -23.36 -6.70
CA GLY A 155 2.31 -23.46 -7.89
C GLY A 155 3.00 -24.80 -8.15
N SER A 156 3.25 -25.62 -7.13
CA SER A 156 4.14 -26.80 -7.19
C SER A 156 3.40 -28.14 -7.15
N GLY A 157 2.07 -28.13 -7.21
CA GLY A 157 1.30 -29.34 -7.45
C GLY A 157 1.65 -29.95 -8.81
N THR A 158 2.54 -30.95 -8.84
CA THR A 158 2.77 -31.83 -10.01
C THR A 158 1.49 -32.46 -10.56
N ASN A 159 0.40 -32.42 -9.78
CA ASN A 159 -0.95 -32.84 -10.16
C ASN A 159 -1.98 -31.68 -10.33
N SER A 160 -1.65 -30.43 -10.00
CA SER A 160 -2.63 -29.32 -10.04
C SER A 160 -2.71 -28.65 -11.42
N GLY A 161 -1.65 -28.75 -12.24
CA GLY A 161 -1.59 -28.10 -13.55
C GLY A 161 -1.64 -26.57 -13.49
N ARG A 162 -1.36 -25.98 -12.32
CA ARG A 162 -1.27 -24.53 -12.11
C ARG A 162 0.17 -24.04 -12.22
N GLU A 163 0.37 -22.87 -12.80
CA GLU A 163 1.62 -22.13 -12.86
C GLU A 163 1.49 -20.92 -11.93
N ALA A 164 2.26 -20.89 -10.84
CA ALA A 164 2.32 -19.73 -9.95
C ALA A 164 3.61 -18.94 -10.17
N ARG A 165 3.50 -17.62 -10.13
CA ARG A 165 4.65 -16.72 -10.19
C ARG A 165 4.57 -15.73 -9.04
N THR A 166 5.72 -15.43 -8.45
CA THR A 166 5.81 -14.65 -7.23
C THR A 166 6.68 -13.41 -7.41
N ALA A 167 6.24 -12.30 -6.84
CA ALA A 167 7.03 -11.09 -6.64
C ALA A 167 7.09 -10.78 -5.14
N VAL A 168 8.21 -10.27 -4.65
CA VAL A 168 8.38 -9.91 -3.23
C VAL A 168 8.85 -8.47 -3.12
N LEU A 169 8.14 -7.69 -2.31
CA LEU A 169 8.36 -6.27 -2.08
C LEU A 169 8.46 -6.02 -0.57
N GLY A 170 9.52 -5.36 -0.12
CA GLY A 170 9.63 -4.83 1.24
C GLY A 170 9.26 -3.34 1.27
N PHE A 171 8.60 -2.87 2.31
CA PHE A 171 8.37 -1.44 2.55
C PHE A 171 8.77 -1.07 3.98
N ALA A 172 9.21 0.17 4.16
CA ALA A 172 9.54 0.75 5.46
C ALA A 172 9.46 2.28 5.38
N ASP A 173 9.78 2.97 6.46
CA ASP A 173 10.00 4.42 6.43
C ASP A 173 11.20 4.80 5.54
N GLY A 174 11.27 6.08 5.17
CA GLY A 174 12.39 6.64 4.43
C GLY A 174 13.69 6.44 5.18
N ALA A 175 14.68 5.87 4.50
CA ALA A 175 16.04 5.78 5.02
C ALA A 175 16.58 7.21 5.24
N SER A 176 16.45 7.71 6.47
CA SER A 176 17.26 8.83 6.94
C SER A 176 18.71 8.40 6.76
N GLY A 177 19.58 9.29 6.27
CA GLY A 177 20.87 8.95 5.64
C GLY A 177 21.91 8.18 6.46
N ALA A 178 21.56 7.64 7.63
CA ALA A 178 22.35 6.74 8.47
C ALA A 178 21.92 5.26 8.39
N SER A 179 20.70 4.94 7.92
CA SER A 179 20.17 3.57 7.84
C SER A 179 20.36 3.01 6.42
N SER A 180 21.61 2.81 6.02
CA SER A 180 21.92 2.00 4.83
C SER A 180 21.69 0.52 5.16
N GLY A 181 20.42 0.12 5.28
CA GLY A 181 20.02 -1.27 5.23
C GLY A 181 20.54 -1.85 3.91
N PHE A 182 21.23 -2.97 3.98
CA PHE A 182 21.89 -3.58 2.83
C PHE A 182 20.82 -4.13 1.89
N PHE A 183 20.42 -3.35 0.88
CA PHE A 183 19.66 -3.86 -0.25
C PHE A 183 20.60 -4.69 -1.11
N PRO A 184 20.26 -5.95 -1.46
CA PRO A 184 21.10 -6.71 -2.36
C PRO A 184 21.07 -6.02 -3.71
N ASP A 185 22.16 -5.28 -3.92
CA ASP A 185 22.86 -5.13 -5.17
C ASP A 185 22.45 -3.89 -5.99
N GLY A 186 23.33 -2.88 -5.93
CA GLY A 186 23.11 -1.51 -6.36
C GLY A 186 22.69 -1.32 -7.81
N VAL A 187 21.72 -0.43 -7.99
CA VAL A 187 21.59 0.39 -9.19
C VAL A 187 21.84 1.83 -8.76
N ASN A 188 23.11 2.14 -8.53
CA ASN A 188 23.62 3.50 -8.65
C ASN A 188 23.68 3.85 -10.15
N GLU A 189 22.54 3.90 -10.83
CA GLU A 189 22.48 4.58 -12.13
C GLU A 189 22.42 6.08 -11.87
N LYS A 190 23.62 6.67 -11.78
CA LYS A 190 23.87 8.12 -11.90
C LYS A 190 23.17 9.00 -10.86
N GLY A 191 23.66 8.95 -9.63
CA GLY A 191 23.62 10.12 -8.72
C GLY A 191 22.24 10.56 -8.22
N ARG A 192 21.17 9.80 -8.46
CA ARG A 192 19.90 9.97 -7.75
C ARG A 192 19.91 9.03 -6.55
N ARG A 193 20.01 9.58 -5.35
CA ARG A 193 19.62 8.86 -4.13
C ARG A 193 18.15 8.47 -4.32
N HIS A 194 17.89 7.20 -4.64
CA HIS A 194 16.52 6.71 -4.61
C HIS A 194 16.07 6.69 -3.15
N SER A 195 15.39 7.77 -2.76
CA SER A 195 14.55 7.85 -1.57
C SER A 195 13.26 7.05 -1.79
N SER A 196 13.40 5.82 -2.29
CA SER A 196 12.27 4.90 -2.39
C SER A 196 12.17 4.17 -1.07
N ASN A 197 11.05 4.38 -0.39
CA ASN A 197 10.65 3.66 0.83
C ASN A 197 10.25 2.19 0.55
N ILE A 198 10.65 1.68 -0.61
CA ILE A 198 10.32 0.35 -1.13
C ILE A 198 11.61 -0.33 -1.55
N ALA A 199 11.80 -1.56 -1.08
CA ALA A 199 12.85 -2.46 -1.48
C ALA A 199 12.27 -3.54 -2.39
N TYR A 200 12.66 -3.53 -3.67
CA TYR A 200 12.34 -4.63 -4.57
C TYR A 200 13.37 -5.74 -4.40
N LEU A 201 12.94 -6.90 -3.91
CA LEU A 201 13.83 -8.03 -3.64
C LEU A 201 13.98 -8.97 -4.86
N THR A 202 13.33 -8.65 -5.97
CA THR A 202 13.40 -9.41 -7.24
C THR A 202 13.87 -8.50 -8.37
N LYS A 203 14.94 -8.89 -9.09
CA LYS A 203 15.44 -8.19 -10.30
C LYS A 203 14.99 -8.94 -11.58
N PRO A 204 14.51 -8.28 -12.66
CA PRO A 204 14.23 -6.86 -12.82
C PRO A 204 12.77 -6.50 -12.44
N GLU A 205 12.65 -5.60 -11.46
CA GLU A 205 11.68 -4.53 -11.11
C GLU A 205 10.17 -4.64 -11.42
N ARG A 206 9.72 -5.51 -12.33
CA ARG A 206 8.30 -5.74 -12.65
C ARG A 206 7.96 -7.21 -12.87
N ALA A 207 8.94 -8.11 -12.76
CA ALA A 207 8.80 -9.48 -13.20
C ALA A 207 8.42 -10.40 -12.04
N PHE A 208 7.16 -10.83 -12.05
CA PHE A 208 6.79 -12.11 -11.46
C PHE A 208 7.68 -13.23 -12.02
N ARG A 209 8.21 -14.07 -11.15
CA ARG A 209 9.02 -15.23 -11.53
C ARG A 209 8.45 -16.51 -10.92
N PRO A 210 8.57 -17.67 -11.59
CA PRO A 210 8.39 -18.94 -10.92
C PRO A 210 9.28 -19.00 -9.68
N MET A 211 8.71 -19.38 -8.55
CA MET A 211 9.38 -19.44 -7.26
C MET A 211 8.76 -20.55 -6.44
N ASP A 212 9.58 -21.46 -5.92
CA ASP A 212 9.12 -22.46 -4.94
C ASP A 212 9.25 -21.92 -3.51
N GLY A 213 8.71 -22.66 -2.54
CA GLY A 213 8.76 -22.28 -1.13
C GLY A 213 10.19 -22.19 -0.58
N GLY A 214 11.15 -22.96 -1.13
CA GLY A 214 12.56 -22.91 -0.74
C GLY A 214 13.22 -21.60 -1.16
N ASP A 215 13.01 -21.19 -2.40
CA ASP A 215 13.47 -19.91 -2.94
C ASP A 215 12.85 -18.72 -2.19
N LEU A 216 11.57 -18.82 -1.84
CA LEU A 216 10.89 -17.79 -1.04
C LEU A 216 11.50 -17.67 0.36
N LYS A 217 11.72 -18.78 1.06
CA LYS A 217 12.36 -18.80 2.38
C LYS A 217 13.74 -18.18 2.35
N LYS A 218 14.54 -18.51 1.32
CA LYS A 218 15.86 -17.92 1.12
C LYS A 218 15.76 -16.41 0.95
N LEU A 219 14.88 -15.94 0.07
CA LEU A 219 14.69 -14.52 -0.19
C LEU A 219 14.21 -13.75 1.04
N ALA A 220 13.23 -14.30 1.77
CA ALA A 220 12.74 -13.72 3.01
C ALA A 220 13.82 -13.64 4.10
N GLY A 221 14.75 -14.60 4.12
CA GLY A 221 15.91 -14.59 5.01
C GLY A 221 16.96 -13.52 4.70
N GLU A 222 16.92 -12.94 3.50
CA GLU A 222 17.78 -11.82 3.07
C GLU A 222 17.19 -10.45 3.45
N ILE A 223 15.93 -10.41 3.90
CA ILE A 223 15.28 -9.16 4.34
C ILE A 223 15.89 -8.71 5.65
N THR A 224 16.40 -7.48 5.65
CA THR A 224 16.91 -6.82 6.85
C THR A 224 15.90 -5.81 7.36
N ARG A 225 15.82 -5.70 8.69
CA ARG A 225 14.97 -4.72 9.34
C ARG A 225 15.45 -3.32 9.04
N ILE A 226 14.51 -2.46 8.70
CA ILE A 226 14.71 -1.02 8.55
C ILE A 226 14.04 -0.36 9.75
N ASP A 227 14.81 0.41 10.52
CA ASP A 227 14.24 1.17 11.63
C ASP A 227 13.45 2.37 11.07
N GLY A 228 12.16 2.46 11.43
CA GLY A 228 11.31 3.61 11.11
C GLY A 228 11.50 4.78 12.06
N ASN A 229 11.23 6.01 11.59
CA ASN A 229 11.27 7.22 12.43
C ASN A 229 9.86 7.64 12.89
N ASP A 230 8.82 7.19 12.20
CA ASP A 230 7.43 7.45 12.53
C ASP A 230 6.61 6.15 12.68
N TYR A 231 5.31 6.29 12.93
CA TYR A 231 4.39 5.14 13.09
C TYR A 231 3.73 4.73 11.76
N VAL A 232 3.80 5.56 10.71
CA VAL A 232 3.04 5.34 9.47
C VAL A 232 4.03 5.11 8.34
N ASP A 233 4.16 3.85 7.97
CA ASP A 233 5.10 3.42 6.94
C ASP A 233 4.56 3.61 5.52
N ALA A 234 5.43 3.37 4.55
CA ALA A 234 5.16 3.53 3.12
C ALA A 234 4.30 2.41 2.51
N LEU A 235 3.32 1.85 3.22
CA LEU A 235 2.43 0.80 2.70
C LEU A 235 1.67 1.26 1.44
N GLY A 236 1.23 2.53 1.39
CA GLY A 236 0.60 3.09 0.20
C GLY A 236 1.52 3.12 -1.03
N GLU A 237 2.83 3.34 -0.82
CA GLU A 237 3.83 3.27 -1.89
C GLU A 237 4.00 1.82 -2.36
N ALA A 238 4.06 0.86 -1.44
CA ALA A 238 4.20 -0.56 -1.73
C ALA A 238 3.03 -1.12 -2.54
N LEU A 239 1.79 -0.77 -2.17
CA LEU A 239 0.61 -1.13 -2.95
C LEU A 239 0.61 -0.46 -4.33
N ASN A 240 1.03 0.81 -4.41
CA ASN A 240 1.15 1.50 -5.69
C ASN A 240 2.24 0.87 -6.59
N ALA A 241 3.34 0.38 -6.01
CA ALA A 241 4.34 -0.39 -6.75
C ALA A 241 3.75 -1.68 -7.34
N CYS A 242 2.83 -2.34 -6.62
CA CYS A 242 2.13 -3.52 -7.11
C CYS A 242 1.28 -3.22 -8.37
N VAL A 243 0.74 -2.02 -8.51
CA VAL A 243 0.01 -1.59 -9.73
C VAL A 243 0.90 -1.65 -10.97
N GLY A 244 2.21 -1.40 -10.81
CA GLY A 244 3.19 -1.41 -11.90
C GLY A 244 3.78 -2.78 -12.25
N LEU A 245 3.40 -3.86 -11.55
CA LEU A 245 3.90 -5.20 -11.82
C LEU A 245 3.34 -5.77 -13.14
N ALA A 246 4.09 -6.65 -13.80
CA ALA A 246 3.69 -7.30 -15.04
C ALA A 246 2.72 -8.47 -14.80
N TRP A 247 1.54 -8.15 -14.29
CA TRP A 247 0.44 -9.09 -14.06
C TRP A 247 0.05 -9.79 -15.37
N ASN A 248 0.26 -11.10 -15.46
CA ASN A 248 -0.17 -11.94 -16.57
C ASN A 248 -0.98 -13.18 -16.14
N GLY A 249 -1.08 -13.41 -14.84
CA GLY A 249 -1.92 -14.43 -14.23
C GLY A 249 -3.40 -14.14 -14.50
N ASP A 250 -4.14 -15.23 -14.67
CA ASP A 250 -5.61 -15.21 -14.79
C ASP A 250 -6.24 -14.93 -13.42
N ARG A 251 -5.54 -15.30 -12.33
CA ARG A 251 -5.79 -14.87 -10.95
C ARG A 251 -4.60 -14.08 -10.42
N ARG A 252 -4.88 -13.02 -9.65
CA ARG A 252 -3.88 -12.04 -9.19
C ARG A 252 -4.12 -11.74 -7.74
N ILE A 253 -3.10 -11.94 -6.92
CA ILE A 253 -3.20 -11.82 -5.45
C ILE A 253 -2.05 -10.96 -4.95
N VAL A 254 -2.36 -9.99 -4.10
CA VAL A 254 -1.40 -9.28 -3.25
C VAL A 254 -1.60 -9.79 -1.83
N VAL A 255 -0.56 -10.31 -1.20
CA VAL A 255 -0.54 -10.63 0.22
C VAL A 255 0.23 -9.53 0.94
N VAL A 256 -0.42 -8.80 1.83
CA VAL A 256 0.19 -7.77 2.68
C VAL A 256 0.46 -8.36 4.05
N SER A 257 1.70 -8.31 4.51
CA SER A 257 2.12 -8.82 5.82
C SER A 257 2.83 -7.73 6.59
N GLY A 258 2.30 -7.33 7.74
CA GLY A 258 2.80 -6.14 8.44
C GLY A 258 2.12 -5.81 9.75
N ASP A 259 2.72 -4.89 10.49
CA ASP A 259 2.17 -4.32 11.72
C ASP A 259 2.23 -2.79 11.75
N SER A 260 2.78 -2.19 10.71
CA SER A 260 2.68 -0.77 10.44
C SER A 260 1.57 -0.44 9.43
N PRO A 261 0.80 0.62 9.70
CA PRO A 261 -0.20 1.14 8.79
C PRO A 261 0.42 2.02 7.69
N GLY A 262 -0.32 2.18 6.59
CA GLY A 262 -0.12 3.25 5.62
C GLY A 262 -0.97 4.48 5.92
N TYR A 263 -0.67 5.58 5.25
CA TYR A 263 -1.50 6.78 5.34
C TYR A 263 -2.83 6.59 4.59
N SER A 264 -3.95 6.86 5.28
CA SER A 264 -5.30 6.88 4.71
C SER A 264 -5.95 8.23 4.96
N LEU A 265 -6.64 8.74 3.95
CA LEU A 265 -7.41 9.97 4.00
C LEU A 265 -8.86 9.76 4.36
N ALA A 266 -9.43 8.64 3.93
CA ALA A 266 -10.78 8.24 4.31
C ALA A 266 -10.83 7.80 5.78
N PHE A 267 -9.71 7.28 6.30
CA PHE A 267 -9.58 6.79 7.67
C PHE A 267 -8.28 7.34 8.28
N PRO A 268 -8.20 8.66 8.51
CA PRO A 268 -6.99 9.28 9.04
C PRO A 268 -6.61 8.69 10.41
N PRO A 269 -5.32 8.72 10.78
CA PRO A 269 -4.89 8.24 12.09
C PRO A 269 -5.60 9.02 13.20
N PRO A 270 -5.89 8.37 14.35
CA PRO A 270 -6.72 8.94 15.42
C PRO A 270 -6.09 10.15 16.13
N GLU A 271 -4.82 10.45 15.89
CA GLU A 271 -4.11 11.56 16.53
C GLU A 271 -3.57 12.57 15.52
N ALA A 272 -3.79 13.86 15.80
CA ALA A 272 -3.11 14.94 15.10
C ALA A 272 -1.61 14.91 15.40
N GLY A 273 -0.76 14.94 14.37
CA GLY A 273 0.69 14.96 14.52
C GLY A 273 1.39 13.60 14.47
N VAL A 274 0.70 12.53 14.07
CA VAL A 274 1.39 11.39 13.47
C VAL A 274 2.13 11.92 12.25
N ASP A 275 3.46 11.78 12.24
CA ASP A 275 4.25 12.20 11.10
C ASP A 275 3.82 11.37 9.89
N THR A 276 3.49 12.08 8.82
CA THR A 276 3.07 11.51 7.53
C THR A 276 4.00 12.02 6.44
N GLY A 277 5.11 12.67 6.82
CA GLY A 277 6.03 13.39 5.96
C GLY A 277 6.63 12.53 4.84
N HIS A 278 6.60 11.20 4.99
CA HIS A 278 7.10 10.23 4.02
C HIS A 278 6.00 9.54 3.20
N CYS A 279 4.73 9.69 3.56
CA CYS A 279 3.61 9.08 2.85
C CYS A 279 3.15 9.95 1.67
N ARG A 280 3.60 9.64 0.45
CA ARG A 280 3.16 10.36 -0.77
C ARG A 280 1.92 9.74 -1.40
N ARG A 281 1.58 8.52 -1.00
CA ARG A 281 0.44 7.73 -1.50
C ARG A 281 -0.58 7.47 -0.41
N ASP A 282 -1.84 7.63 -0.77
CA ASP A 282 -2.96 7.13 0.02
C ASP A 282 -3.10 5.62 -0.18
N VAL A 283 -3.17 4.88 0.93
CA VAL A 283 -3.23 3.42 0.93
C VAL A 283 -4.53 2.89 0.30
N ASP A 284 -5.62 3.64 0.44
CA ASP A 284 -6.93 3.24 -0.06
C ASP A 284 -7.06 3.46 -1.56
N ALA A 285 -6.45 4.53 -2.04
CA ALA A 285 -6.27 4.82 -3.45
C ALA A 285 -5.47 3.72 -4.16
N ALA A 286 -4.34 3.32 -3.57
CA ALA A 286 -3.49 2.27 -4.12
C ALA A 286 -4.23 0.91 -4.15
N ALA A 287 -4.94 0.56 -3.07
CA ALA A 287 -5.78 -0.63 -3.03
C ALA A 287 -6.91 -0.60 -4.06
N MET A 288 -7.55 0.55 -4.27
CA MET A 288 -8.58 0.73 -5.30
C MET A 288 -8.01 0.51 -6.71
N ALA A 289 -6.83 1.06 -7.01
CA ALA A 289 -6.17 0.86 -8.29
C ALA A 289 -5.83 -0.63 -8.55
N LEU A 290 -5.45 -1.39 -7.52
CA LEU A 290 -5.25 -2.84 -7.61
C LEU A 290 -6.55 -3.59 -7.90
N HIS A 291 -7.65 -3.24 -7.22
CA HIS A 291 -8.95 -3.86 -7.48
C HIS A 291 -9.46 -3.57 -8.91
N GLU A 292 -9.23 -2.37 -9.45
CA GLU A 292 -9.55 -2.06 -10.85
C GLU A 292 -8.77 -2.94 -11.85
N LEU A 293 -7.62 -3.50 -11.45
CA LEU A 293 -6.84 -4.48 -12.21
C LEU A 293 -7.28 -5.94 -11.96
N GLY A 294 -8.34 -6.17 -11.18
CA GLY A 294 -8.78 -7.52 -10.82
C GLY A 294 -7.88 -8.21 -9.81
N VAL A 295 -7.11 -7.46 -9.01
CA VAL A 295 -6.18 -8.00 -8.01
C VAL A 295 -6.88 -8.14 -6.67
N GLU A 296 -6.84 -9.34 -6.10
CA GLU A 296 -7.30 -9.63 -4.73
C GLU A 296 -6.23 -9.19 -3.71
N ILE A 297 -6.65 -8.67 -2.56
CA ILE A 297 -5.78 -8.30 -1.45
C ILE A 297 -6.10 -9.22 -0.27
N VAL A 298 -5.09 -9.94 0.20
CA VAL A 298 -5.09 -10.74 1.42
C VAL A 298 -4.17 -10.04 2.42
N THR A 299 -4.57 -9.98 3.69
CA THR A 299 -3.78 -9.30 4.71
C THR A 299 -3.47 -10.23 5.89
N ALA A 300 -2.25 -10.17 6.40
CA ALA A 300 -1.79 -10.83 7.62
C ALA A 300 -1.20 -9.77 8.56
N TYR A 301 -1.80 -9.58 9.74
CA TYR A 301 -1.39 -8.55 10.70
C TYR A 301 -1.07 -9.12 12.09
N LEU A 302 -0.26 -8.40 12.87
CA LEU A 302 0.05 -8.80 14.25
C LEU A 302 -1.17 -8.60 15.18
N PRO A 303 -1.53 -9.60 16.02
CA PRO A 303 -2.67 -9.46 16.93
C PRO A 303 -2.34 -8.51 18.09
N MET A 304 -3.38 -7.86 18.64
CA MET A 304 -3.21 -6.87 19.72
C MET A 304 -2.82 -7.53 21.05
N ALA A 305 -3.19 -8.80 21.22
CA ALA A 305 -2.99 -9.55 22.46
C ALA A 305 -1.51 -9.78 22.80
N ASP A 306 -0.62 -9.69 21.79
CA ASP A 306 0.82 -9.92 21.97
C ASP A 306 1.54 -8.71 22.59
N ILE A 307 0.83 -7.59 22.79
CA ILE A 307 1.39 -6.37 23.33
C ILE A 307 0.90 -6.21 24.78
N VAL A 308 1.81 -6.43 25.73
CA VAL A 308 1.50 -6.39 27.18
C VAL A 308 1.41 -4.93 27.64
N ASN A 309 0.22 -4.52 28.09
CA ASN A 309 -0.07 -3.20 28.69
C ASN A 309 0.45 -1.99 27.88
N PRO A 310 0.09 -1.86 26.58
CA PRO A 310 0.47 -0.68 25.83
C PRO A 310 -0.14 0.58 26.47
N PRO A 311 0.58 1.71 26.48
CA PRO A 311 -0.03 3.00 26.76
C PRO A 311 -1.29 3.19 25.89
N SER A 312 -2.34 3.83 26.43
CA SER A 312 -3.63 4.00 25.73
C SER A 312 -3.49 4.54 24.30
N ARG A 313 -2.54 5.45 24.10
CA ARG A 313 -2.11 5.98 22.81
C ARG A 313 -1.68 4.88 21.82
N ILE A 314 -0.76 4.01 22.25
CA ILE A 314 -0.25 2.91 21.42
C ILE A 314 -1.36 1.89 21.13
N ALA A 315 -2.21 1.61 22.12
CA ALA A 315 -3.38 0.74 21.92
C ALA A 315 -4.33 1.28 20.84
N GLY A 316 -4.61 2.59 20.84
CA GLY A 316 -5.46 3.24 19.84
C GLY A 316 -4.86 3.19 18.43
N LEU A 317 -3.56 3.41 18.31
CA LEU A 317 -2.82 3.31 17.05
C LEU A 317 -2.80 1.86 16.50
N LEU A 318 -2.56 0.86 17.35
CA LEU A 318 -2.59 -0.55 16.96
C LEU A 318 -3.98 -1.01 16.51
N ALA A 319 -5.02 -0.61 17.24
CA ALA A 319 -6.39 -0.90 16.84
C ALA A 319 -6.71 -0.28 15.48
N TRP A 320 -6.29 0.97 15.25
CA TRP A 320 -6.44 1.64 13.96
C TRP A 320 -5.70 0.90 12.83
N THR A 321 -4.48 0.44 13.08
CA THR A 321 -3.71 -0.36 12.11
C THR A 321 -4.41 -1.66 11.76
N GLN A 322 -4.91 -2.41 12.75
CA GLN A 322 -5.63 -3.66 12.49
C GLN A 322 -6.91 -3.43 11.69
N GLU A 323 -7.66 -2.38 12.01
CA GLU A 323 -8.85 -2.02 11.22
C GLU A 323 -8.48 -1.61 9.80
N GLN A 324 -7.32 -0.97 9.58
CA GLN A 324 -6.83 -0.69 8.24
C GLN A 324 -6.54 -1.99 7.46
N TYR A 325 -5.84 -2.97 8.03
CA TYR A 325 -5.54 -4.24 7.35
C TYR A 325 -6.82 -5.03 7.03
N LYS A 326 -7.72 -5.18 8.01
CA LYS A 326 -9.03 -5.83 7.79
C LYS A 326 -9.83 -5.17 6.68
N ARG A 327 -9.78 -3.84 6.61
CA ARG A 327 -10.48 -3.06 5.60
C ARG A 327 -9.83 -3.21 4.23
N LEU A 328 -8.49 -3.27 4.16
CA LEU A 328 -7.72 -3.43 2.91
C LEU A 328 -7.96 -4.78 2.23
N ALA A 329 -8.22 -5.83 3.01
CA ALA A 329 -8.55 -7.14 2.47
C ALA A 329 -9.77 -7.09 1.53
N SER A 330 -9.70 -7.78 0.39
CA SER A 330 -10.80 -7.81 -0.58
C SER A 330 -12.03 -8.56 -0.05
N ALA A 331 -11.91 -9.33 1.02
CA ALA A 331 -13.03 -9.93 1.73
C ALA A 331 -12.72 -9.93 3.23
N LYS A 332 -13.75 -9.98 4.08
CA LYS A 332 -13.53 -10.02 5.54
C LYS A 332 -12.74 -11.27 5.95
N GLU A 333 -12.99 -12.36 5.24
CA GLU A 333 -12.31 -13.64 5.41
C GLU A 333 -10.86 -13.60 4.93
N TYR A 334 -10.45 -12.61 4.12
CA TYR A 334 -9.08 -12.46 3.63
C TYR A 334 -8.18 -11.68 4.61
N ALA A 335 -8.69 -11.36 5.80
CA ALA A 335 -7.96 -10.71 6.87
C ALA A 335 -7.63 -11.71 7.98
N PHE A 336 -6.33 -12.00 8.13
CA PHE A 336 -5.81 -12.96 9.09
C PHE A 336 -4.93 -12.28 10.11
N THR A 337 -4.88 -12.82 11.33
CA THR A 337 -3.72 -12.61 12.19
C THR A 337 -2.56 -13.45 11.66
N VAL A 338 -1.31 -13.02 11.87
CA VAL A 338 -0.14 -13.80 11.45
C VAL A 338 -0.13 -15.23 12.03
N GLU A 339 -0.70 -15.44 13.22
CA GLU A 339 -0.83 -16.78 13.82
C GLU A 339 -1.89 -17.66 13.14
N ALA A 340 -2.96 -17.05 12.62
CA ALA A 340 -4.03 -17.76 11.91
C ALA A 340 -3.74 -17.93 10.41
N PHE A 341 -2.66 -17.33 9.92
CA PHE A 341 -2.23 -17.41 8.53
C PHE A 341 -1.48 -18.74 8.31
N THR A 342 -2.21 -19.84 8.06
CA THR A 342 -1.62 -21.10 7.59
C THR A 342 -1.94 -21.32 6.12
N SER A 343 -1.08 -22.07 5.41
CA SER A 343 -1.26 -22.37 4.00
C SER A 343 -2.62 -23.01 3.73
N GLU A 344 -3.03 -24.01 4.53
CA GLU A 344 -4.33 -24.69 4.32
C GLU A 344 -5.52 -23.76 4.53
N VAL A 345 -5.50 -22.96 5.61
CA VAL A 345 -6.58 -22.03 5.93
C VAL A 345 -6.74 -20.96 4.85
N VAL A 346 -5.62 -20.39 4.40
CA VAL A 346 -5.63 -19.35 3.36
C VAL A 346 -6.11 -19.92 2.03
N LEU A 347 -5.63 -21.09 1.61
CA LEU A 347 -6.10 -21.75 0.37
C LEU A 347 -7.59 -22.04 0.43
N GLN A 348 -8.05 -22.68 1.52
CA GLN A 348 -9.45 -23.01 1.70
C GLN A 348 -10.32 -21.74 1.64
N THR A 349 -9.83 -20.64 2.22
CA THR A 349 -10.53 -19.36 2.18
C THR A 349 -10.55 -18.76 0.77
N LEU A 350 -9.42 -18.76 0.05
CA LEU A 350 -9.34 -18.28 -1.32
C LEU A 350 -10.21 -19.08 -2.30
N GLU A 351 -10.47 -20.35 -2.01
CA GLU A 351 -11.35 -21.23 -2.79
C GLU A 351 -12.83 -21.02 -2.43
N ASN A 352 -13.16 -20.93 -1.15
CA ASN A 352 -14.54 -20.95 -0.67
C ASN A 352 -15.15 -19.56 -0.43
N ALA A 353 -14.34 -18.51 -0.35
CA ALA A 353 -14.84 -17.18 -0.02
C ALA A 353 -15.93 -16.71 -0.98
N PRO A 354 -16.89 -15.89 -0.49
CA PRO A 354 -17.85 -15.21 -1.35
C PRO A 354 -17.14 -14.31 -2.38
N GLU A 355 -17.92 -13.72 -3.28
CA GLU A 355 -17.37 -12.81 -4.29
C GLU A 355 -16.52 -11.71 -3.62
N ALA A 356 -15.26 -11.61 -4.03
CA ALA A 356 -14.35 -10.62 -3.48
C ALA A 356 -14.90 -9.22 -3.73
N ILE A 357 -14.73 -8.33 -2.76
CA ILE A 357 -15.16 -6.94 -2.81
C ILE A 357 -13.99 -6.09 -3.29
N GLY A 358 -14.11 -5.63 -4.53
CA GLY A 358 -13.28 -4.58 -5.08
C GLY A 358 -13.77 -3.20 -4.64
N ARG A 359 -12.83 -2.26 -4.60
CA ARG A 359 -13.12 -0.83 -4.45
C ARG A 359 -13.01 -0.19 -5.82
N SER A 360 -13.96 0.65 -6.20
CA SER A 360 -13.94 1.35 -7.49
C SER A 360 -14.02 2.86 -7.33
N SER A 361 -13.37 3.57 -8.25
CA SER A 361 -13.51 5.03 -8.41
C SER A 361 -14.82 5.43 -9.11
N ALA A 362 -15.56 4.47 -9.66
CA ALA A 362 -16.84 4.71 -10.29
C ALA A 362 -17.95 4.93 -9.24
N ILE A 363 -18.52 6.13 -9.23
CA ILE A 363 -19.77 6.47 -8.51
C ILE A 363 -20.96 6.05 -9.37
#